data_AF-A0A7W0VV05-F1
#
_entry.id   AF-A0A7W0VV05-F1
#
_cell.length_a   1.000
_cell.length_b   1.000
_cell.length_c   1.000
_cell.angle_alpha   90.00
_cell.angle_beta   90.00
_cell.angle_gamma   90.00
#
_symmetry.space_group_name_H-M   'P 1'
#
loop_
_entity.id
_entity.type
_entity.pdbx_description
1 polymer ?
#
loop_
_entity_poly.entity_id
_entity_poly.type
_entity_poly.pdbx_seq_one_letter_code
_entity_poly.pdbx_strand_id
1 'polypeptide(L)'
;MRAALIGLVALSACTGDVDEQWQLDHDRIIAVRATPPGILPGETSVLDGLYGSKGGRPVELAPQLAAVVSPERFQTALRRESGQWIVTAPDAAALAGARVELGLAADAPVPLQIGVSYADQTLLGVKTVYLGVSRQNPVLEDMLIDGAAPPQAEIVVPQLTDVPLSVKADEADIVNWLTSCGTMHDFDLPQAYLRVEKEDPQEGDLAVVLRKADGGIAWRVWPIRVQ
;
A
#
# COMPACT_ATOMS: atom_id res chain seq x y z
N MET A 1 21.16 1.09 -63.99
CA MET A 1 20.20 2.04 -63.36
C MET A 1 19.67 1.37 -62.10
N ARG A 2 20.01 1.96 -60.94
CA ARG A 2 19.43 1.85 -59.58
C ARG A 2 19.21 0.46 -58.94
N ALA A 3 20.08 0.16 -57.98
CA ALA A 3 19.89 -0.82 -56.91
C ALA A 3 18.80 -0.36 -55.93
N ALA A 4 17.94 -1.28 -55.50
CA ALA A 4 16.96 -1.04 -54.44
C ALA A 4 17.52 -1.61 -53.12
N LEU A 5 17.81 -0.69 -52.20
CA LEU A 5 18.26 -0.96 -50.84
C LEU A 5 17.03 -1.29 -49.99
N ILE A 6 16.90 -2.53 -49.52
CA ILE A 6 15.86 -2.91 -48.55
C ILE A 6 16.38 -2.55 -47.17
N GLY A 7 15.87 -1.45 -46.61
CA GLY A 7 16.19 -0.99 -45.26
C GLY A 7 15.56 -1.89 -44.20
N LEU A 8 16.41 -2.53 -43.41
CA LEU A 8 16.05 -3.25 -42.20
C LEU A 8 15.59 -2.23 -41.15
N VAL A 9 14.30 -2.24 -40.78
CA VAL A 9 13.81 -1.47 -39.63
C VAL A 9 14.15 -2.27 -38.38
N ALA A 10 15.21 -1.86 -37.68
CA ALA A 10 15.52 -2.36 -36.35
C ALA A 10 14.45 -1.85 -35.38
N LEU A 11 13.58 -2.76 -34.92
CA LEU A 11 12.74 -2.53 -33.74
C LEU A 11 13.67 -2.52 -32.53
N SER A 12 14.06 -1.33 -32.07
CA SER A 12 14.63 -1.17 -30.74
C SER A 12 13.54 -1.53 -29.73
N ALA A 13 13.60 -2.73 -29.18
CA ALA A 13 12.85 -3.07 -27.99
C ALA A 13 13.30 -2.12 -26.87
N CYS A 14 12.41 -1.25 -26.41
CA CYS A 14 12.61 -0.52 -25.18
C CYS A 14 12.57 -1.53 -24.04
N THR A 15 13.70 -2.16 -23.73
CA THR A 15 13.94 -2.85 -22.46
C THR A 15 14.22 -1.79 -21.41
N GLY A 16 13.23 -0.93 -21.12
CA GLY A 16 13.26 -0.17 -19.89
C GLY A 16 12.94 -1.17 -18.78
N ASP A 17 13.84 -1.29 -17.80
CA ASP A 17 13.54 -1.98 -16.54
C ASP A 17 12.16 -1.49 -16.07
N VAL A 18 11.20 -2.40 -16.07
CA VAL A 18 9.92 -2.16 -15.42
C VAL A 18 10.17 -2.52 -13.97
N ASP A 19 10.09 -1.52 -13.10
CA ASP A 19 10.30 -1.71 -11.67
C ASP A 19 9.39 -2.83 -11.13
N GLU A 20 10.00 -3.83 -10.52
CA GLU A 20 9.26 -4.96 -9.97
C GLU A 20 8.30 -4.52 -8.85
N GLN A 21 7.19 -5.22 -8.70
CA GLN A 21 6.15 -4.83 -7.73
C GLN A 21 6.63 -4.91 -6.27
N TRP A 22 7.60 -5.79 -5.99
CA TRP A 22 8.19 -5.97 -4.67
C TRP A 22 9.35 -5.01 -4.37
N GLN A 23 9.89 -4.31 -5.37
CA GLN A 23 11.06 -3.45 -5.17
C GLN A 23 10.66 -2.16 -4.43
N LEU A 24 11.33 -1.89 -3.30
CA LEU A 24 11.11 -0.69 -2.49
C LEU A 24 11.91 0.51 -2.98
N ASP A 25 13.00 0.29 -3.74
CA ASP A 25 13.91 1.35 -4.18
C ASP A 25 13.38 2.23 -5.34
N HIS A 26 12.10 2.60 -5.30
CA HIS A 26 11.43 3.42 -6.31
C HIS A 26 10.37 4.33 -5.70
N ASP A 27 10.06 5.41 -6.41
CA ASP A 27 9.02 6.35 -6.03
C ASP A 27 7.64 5.70 -6.22
N ARG A 28 6.99 5.33 -5.11
CA ARG A 28 5.65 4.71 -5.16
C ARG A 28 4.85 4.90 -3.89
N ILE A 29 3.52 4.90 -4.06
CA ILE A 29 2.60 4.73 -2.94
C ILE A 29 2.55 3.23 -2.63
N ILE A 30 3.08 2.82 -1.49
CA ILE A 30 3.07 1.42 -1.06
C ILE A 30 1.67 1.10 -0.49
N ALA A 31 1.16 1.95 0.41
CA ALA A 31 -0.16 1.77 1.00
C ALA A 31 -0.78 3.10 1.44
N VAL A 32 -2.11 3.17 1.47
CA VAL A 32 -2.87 4.29 2.05
C VAL A 32 -3.86 3.73 3.05
N ARG A 33 -3.74 4.12 4.32
CA ARG A 33 -4.59 3.63 5.40
C ARG A 33 -5.49 4.75 5.91
N ALA A 34 -6.64 4.29 6.40
CA ALA A 34 -7.61 5.09 7.12
C ALA A 34 -7.73 4.43 8.49
N THR A 35 -7.60 5.21 9.55
CA THR A 35 -7.61 4.69 10.93
C THR A 35 -8.74 5.35 11.72
N PRO A 36 -9.85 4.66 12.00
CA PRO A 36 -10.21 3.31 11.51
C PRO A 36 -10.67 3.29 10.02
N PRO A 37 -10.67 2.12 9.33
CA PRO A 37 -11.07 2.02 7.93
C PRO A 37 -12.59 2.08 7.70
N GLY A 38 -13.37 1.95 8.78
CA GLY A 38 -14.81 2.16 8.77
C GLY A 38 -15.27 2.85 10.04
N ILE A 39 -16.18 3.80 9.88
CA ILE A 39 -16.67 4.70 10.94
C ILE A 39 -18.20 4.77 10.97
N LEU A 40 -18.78 4.82 12.17
CA LEU A 40 -20.19 5.12 12.43
C LEU A 40 -20.48 6.62 12.31
N PRO A 41 -21.77 7.05 12.20
CA PRO A 41 -22.12 8.46 12.11
C PRO A 41 -21.48 9.33 13.21
N GLY A 42 -20.86 10.44 12.83
CA GLY A 42 -20.17 11.35 13.73
C GLY A 42 -18.77 10.92 14.18
N GLU A 43 -18.35 9.68 13.92
CA GLU A 43 -16.99 9.23 14.17
C GLU A 43 -16.01 9.76 13.12
N THR A 44 -14.72 9.73 13.45
CA THR A 44 -13.64 10.24 12.60
C THR A 44 -12.65 9.15 12.23
N SER A 45 -12.05 9.28 11.04
CA SER A 45 -10.95 8.46 10.56
C SER A 45 -9.81 9.34 10.05
N VAL A 46 -8.57 8.97 10.35
CA VAL A 46 -7.37 9.70 9.92
C VAL A 46 -6.70 8.98 8.76
N LEU A 47 -6.30 9.72 7.72
CA LEU A 47 -5.56 9.18 6.58
C LEU A 47 -4.04 9.33 6.76
N ASP A 48 -3.34 8.24 6.52
CA ASP A 48 -1.89 8.17 6.38
C ASP A 48 -1.52 7.23 5.23
N GLY A 49 -0.24 7.17 4.88
CA GLY A 49 0.25 6.22 3.91
C GLY A 49 1.72 5.91 4.09
N LEU A 50 2.10 4.77 3.53
CA LEU A 50 3.47 4.34 3.41
C LEU A 50 3.95 4.67 1.99
N TYR A 51 4.97 5.50 1.91
CA TYR A 51 5.55 5.99 0.66
C TYR A 51 7.00 5.50 0.54
N GLY A 52 7.33 4.90 -0.61
CA GLY A 52 8.69 4.54 -0.99
C GLY A 52 9.28 5.61 -1.91
N SER A 53 10.58 5.85 -1.79
CA SER A 53 11.32 6.77 -2.63
C SER A 53 12.62 6.14 -3.08
N LYS A 54 13.06 6.44 -4.30
CA LYS A 54 14.35 5.93 -4.79
C LYS A 54 15.52 6.41 -3.92
N GLY A 55 16.37 5.49 -3.49
CA GLY A 55 17.52 5.67 -2.62
C GLY A 55 17.17 6.01 -1.16
N GLY A 56 15.89 5.93 -0.79
CA GLY A 56 15.40 6.35 0.52
C GLY A 56 14.58 5.28 1.21
N ARG A 57 14.58 5.33 2.54
CA ARG A 57 13.76 4.46 3.38
C ARG A 57 12.26 4.74 3.19
N PRO A 58 11.38 3.73 3.20
CA PRO A 58 9.95 3.96 3.24
C PRO A 58 9.54 4.80 4.44
N VAL A 59 8.68 5.80 4.20
CA VAL A 59 8.24 6.76 5.22
C VAL A 59 6.73 6.74 5.39
N GLU A 60 6.28 6.86 6.63
CA GLU A 60 4.88 7.07 6.97
C GLU A 60 4.57 8.57 7.01
N LEU A 61 3.61 9.01 6.20
CA LEU A 61 3.18 10.41 6.18
C LEU A 61 1.72 10.58 5.74
N ALA A 62 1.14 11.72 6.13
CA ALA A 62 -0.18 12.11 5.65
C ALA A 62 -0.12 12.54 4.17
N PRO A 63 -1.14 12.22 3.34
CA PRO A 63 -1.18 12.68 1.96
C PRO A 63 -0.93 14.18 1.80
N GLN A 64 -0.24 14.58 0.73
CA GLN A 64 -0.05 16.00 0.44
C GLN A 64 -1.38 16.68 0.12
N LEU A 65 -2.18 16.02 -0.74
CA LEU A 65 -3.58 16.36 -1.02
C LEU A 65 -4.46 15.13 -0.86
N ALA A 66 -5.70 15.36 -0.44
CA ALA A 66 -6.78 14.40 -0.49
C ALA A 66 -8.07 15.08 -0.94
N ALA A 67 -8.87 14.37 -1.74
CA ALA A 67 -10.16 14.86 -2.24
C ALA A 67 -11.19 13.72 -2.29
N VAL A 68 -12.43 14.03 -1.95
CA VAL A 68 -13.53 13.06 -2.13
C VAL A 68 -13.80 12.90 -3.62
N VAL A 69 -13.70 11.65 -4.08
CA VAL A 69 -13.98 11.26 -5.47
C VAL A 69 -15.43 10.79 -5.60
N SER A 70 -15.92 10.01 -4.64
CA SER A 70 -17.29 9.51 -4.64
C SER A 70 -17.75 9.07 -3.25
N PRO A 71 -19.02 9.29 -2.87
CA PRO A 71 -19.98 10.15 -3.56
C PRO A 71 -19.66 11.64 -3.32
N GLU A 72 -19.76 12.47 -4.36
CA GLU A 72 -19.34 13.88 -4.33
C GLU A 72 -20.07 14.70 -3.25
N ARG A 73 -21.29 14.32 -2.89
CA ARG A 73 -22.07 14.98 -1.82
C ARG A 73 -21.37 15.01 -0.46
N PHE A 74 -20.36 14.16 -0.24
CA PHE A 74 -19.59 14.11 0.99
C PHE A 74 -18.26 14.84 0.93
N GLN A 75 -18.05 15.76 -0.02
CA GLN A 75 -16.85 16.61 -0.05
C GLN A 75 -16.53 17.28 1.31
N THR A 76 -17.55 17.69 2.07
CA THR A 76 -17.37 18.35 3.38
C THR A 76 -17.03 17.40 4.53
N ALA A 77 -17.09 16.08 4.30
CA ALA A 77 -16.70 15.05 5.26
C ALA A 77 -15.18 14.97 5.42
N LEU A 78 -14.41 15.40 4.41
CA LEU A 78 -12.94 15.40 4.43
C LEU A 78 -12.41 16.79 4.78
N ARG A 79 -11.54 16.88 5.78
CA ARG A 79 -10.91 18.13 6.21
C ARG A 79 -9.45 17.92 6.50
N ARG A 80 -8.67 19.01 6.41
CA ARG A 80 -7.28 19.03 6.86
C ARG A 80 -7.17 19.77 8.18
N GLU A 81 -6.71 19.09 9.22
CA GLU A 81 -6.57 19.63 10.57
C GLU A 81 -5.18 19.25 11.11
N SER A 82 -4.44 20.23 11.62
CA SER A 82 -3.10 20.02 12.21
C SER A 82 -2.14 19.20 11.33
N GLY A 83 -2.21 19.38 10.01
CA GLY A 83 -1.37 18.66 9.04
C GLY A 83 -1.89 17.27 8.62
N GLN A 84 -2.95 16.76 9.25
CA GLN A 84 -3.56 15.46 8.93
C GLN A 84 -4.84 15.62 8.12
N TRP A 85 -5.18 14.60 7.33
CA TRP A 85 -6.47 14.50 6.67
C TRP A 85 -7.43 13.66 7.51
N ILE A 86 -8.56 14.26 7.87
CA ILE A 86 -9.57 13.66 8.74
C ILE A 86 -10.87 13.53 7.96
N VAL A 87 -11.43 12.31 7.97
CA VAL A 87 -12.76 11.99 7.46
C VAL A 87 -13.71 11.95 8.64
N THR A 88 -14.78 12.73 8.61
CA THR A 88 -15.86 12.68 9.60
C THR A 88 -17.10 12.08 8.95
N ALA A 89 -17.63 10.98 9.51
CA ALA A 89 -18.84 10.36 8.99
C ALA A 89 -20.03 11.32 9.14
N PRO A 90 -20.80 11.56 8.06
CA PRO A 90 -22.07 12.29 8.12
C PRO A 90 -23.08 11.61 9.04
N ASP A 91 -24.17 12.31 9.35
CA ASP A 91 -25.27 11.74 10.12
C ASP A 91 -25.98 10.58 9.38
N ALA A 92 -26.79 9.83 10.13
CA ALA A 92 -27.49 8.66 9.61
C ALA A 92 -28.45 8.98 8.45
N ALA A 93 -29.05 10.18 8.42
CA ALA A 93 -29.98 10.58 7.37
C ALA A 93 -29.22 10.84 6.05
N ALA A 94 -28.07 11.51 6.13
CA ALA A 94 -27.19 11.73 4.99
C ALA A 94 -26.66 10.40 4.42
N LEU A 95 -26.28 9.46 5.28
CA LEU A 95 -25.86 8.11 4.86
C LEU A 95 -27.00 7.32 4.21
N ALA A 96 -28.22 7.39 4.75
CA ALA A 96 -29.39 6.76 4.13
C ALA A 96 -29.65 7.31 2.71
N GLY A 97 -29.52 8.63 2.53
CA GLY A 97 -29.60 9.25 1.21
C GLY A 97 -28.54 8.76 0.24
N ALA A 98 -27.29 8.59 0.70
CA ALA A 98 -26.21 8.06 -0.14
C ALA A 98 -26.39 6.59 -0.51
N ARG A 99 -26.96 5.76 0.39
CA ARG A 99 -27.30 4.37 0.05
C ARG A 99 -28.30 4.28 -1.09
N VAL A 100 -29.34 5.11 -1.06
CA VAL A 100 -30.34 5.17 -2.14
C VAL A 100 -29.68 5.60 -3.45
N GLU A 101 -28.87 6.66 -3.43
CA GLU A 101 -28.14 7.17 -4.59
C GLU A 101 -27.22 6.11 -5.23
N LEU A 102 -26.53 5.33 -4.39
CA LEU A 102 -25.59 4.29 -4.83
C LEU A 102 -26.27 2.94 -5.09
N GLY A 103 -27.60 2.83 -4.94
CA GLY A 103 -28.33 1.57 -5.12
C GLY A 103 -27.96 0.48 -4.09
N LEU A 104 -27.52 0.88 -2.90
CA LEU A 104 -27.11 -0.02 -1.82
C LEU A 104 -28.30 -0.44 -0.95
N ALA A 105 -28.18 -1.59 -0.27
CA ALA A 105 -29.12 -2.00 0.76
C ALA A 105 -29.14 -0.99 1.92
N ALA A 106 -30.26 -0.92 2.67
CA ALA A 106 -30.50 0.12 3.68
C ALA A 106 -29.47 0.14 4.84
N ASP A 107 -28.86 -1.01 5.12
CA ASP A 107 -27.87 -1.24 6.16
C ASP A 107 -26.44 -1.41 5.60
N ALA A 108 -26.26 -1.40 4.28
CA ALA A 108 -24.96 -1.57 3.66
C ALA A 108 -24.00 -0.41 4.02
N PRO A 109 -22.71 -0.68 4.25
CA PRO A 109 -21.71 0.37 4.37
C PRO A 109 -21.66 1.25 3.12
N VAL A 110 -21.53 2.57 3.30
CA VAL A 110 -21.38 3.51 2.19
C VAL A 110 -19.89 3.69 1.87
N PRO A 111 -19.39 3.33 0.68
CA PRO A 111 -18.00 3.53 0.32
C PRO A 111 -17.74 5.02 0.01
N LEU A 112 -16.90 5.66 0.81
CA LEU A 112 -16.34 6.99 0.50
C LEU A 112 -14.97 6.80 -0.14
N GLN A 113 -14.89 7.01 -1.45
CA GLN A 113 -13.64 7.01 -2.21
C GLN A 113 -12.94 8.35 -2.09
N ILE A 114 -11.68 8.31 -1.70
CA ILE A 114 -10.82 9.47 -1.50
C ILE A 114 -9.61 9.33 -2.41
N GLY A 115 -9.47 10.23 -3.36
CA GLY A 115 -8.25 10.39 -4.13
C GLY A 115 -7.18 11.03 -3.27
N VAL A 116 -5.98 10.49 -3.26
CA VAL A 116 -4.84 11.00 -2.48
C VAL A 116 -3.64 11.19 -3.40
N SER A 117 -2.74 12.08 -2.98
CA SER A 117 -1.49 12.30 -3.72
C SER A 117 -0.27 12.46 -2.81
N TYR A 118 0.87 12.04 -3.36
CA TYR A 118 2.20 12.08 -2.76
C TYR A 118 3.21 12.58 -3.80
N ALA A 119 4.44 12.86 -3.35
CA ALA A 119 5.56 13.25 -4.21
C ALA A 119 5.22 14.41 -5.18
N ASP A 120 4.78 15.53 -4.61
CA ASP A 120 4.36 16.74 -5.34
C ASP A 120 3.29 16.48 -6.40
N GLN A 121 2.36 15.59 -6.05
CA GLN A 121 1.21 15.16 -6.86
C GLN A 121 1.55 14.31 -8.08
N THR A 122 2.78 13.79 -8.17
CA THR A 122 3.17 12.87 -9.26
C THR A 122 2.65 11.45 -9.03
N LEU A 123 2.39 11.08 -7.78
CA LEU A 123 1.83 9.78 -7.42
C LEU A 123 0.41 9.96 -6.89
N LEU A 124 -0.52 9.22 -7.50
CA LEU A 124 -1.95 9.27 -7.20
C LEU A 124 -2.42 7.90 -6.72
N GLY A 125 -3.28 7.90 -5.71
CA GLY A 125 -3.91 6.69 -5.18
C GLY A 125 -5.37 6.94 -4.82
N VAL A 126 -6.11 5.86 -4.58
CA VAL A 126 -7.49 5.92 -4.08
C VAL A 126 -7.60 5.09 -2.81
N LYS A 127 -8.20 5.67 -1.77
CA LYS A 127 -8.57 4.98 -0.54
C LYS A 127 -10.08 4.99 -0.36
N THR A 128 -10.65 3.83 -0.09
CA THR A 128 -12.04 3.71 0.37
C THR A 128 -12.08 3.73 1.90
N VAL A 129 -12.93 4.59 2.45
CA VAL A 129 -13.37 4.58 3.85
C VAL A 129 -14.83 4.16 3.88
N TYR A 130 -15.19 3.19 4.73
CA TYR A 130 -16.56 2.69 4.80
C TYR A 130 -17.36 3.42 5.87
N LEU A 131 -18.40 4.16 5.47
CA LEU A 131 -19.24 4.94 6.38
C LEU A 131 -20.47 4.14 6.82
N GLY A 132 -20.91 4.36 8.06
CA GLY A 132 -22.08 3.71 8.65
C GLY A 132 -21.80 2.31 9.20
N VAL A 133 -20.54 1.94 9.39
CA VAL A 133 -20.09 0.66 9.96
C VAL A 133 -18.83 0.90 10.78
N SER A 134 -18.65 0.19 11.89
CA SER A 134 -17.37 0.20 12.61
C SER A 134 -16.46 -0.90 12.07
N ARG A 135 -15.21 -0.57 11.73
CA ARG A 135 -14.18 -1.52 11.32
C ARG A 135 -12.86 -1.17 11.97
N GLN A 136 -11.92 -2.11 12.03
CA GLN A 136 -10.58 -1.89 12.54
C GLN A 136 -9.55 -2.31 11.51
N ASN A 137 -8.40 -1.64 11.50
CA ASN A 137 -7.27 -2.13 10.72
C ASN A 137 -6.82 -3.49 11.28
N PRO A 138 -6.36 -4.41 10.44
CA PRO A 138 -5.86 -5.70 10.90
C PRO A 138 -4.63 -5.50 11.79
N VAL A 139 -4.31 -6.53 12.57
CA VAL A 139 -3.02 -6.66 13.24
C VAL A 139 -2.19 -7.66 12.41
N LEU A 140 -0.91 -7.38 12.25
CA LEU A 140 0.02 -8.33 11.64
C LEU A 140 0.37 -9.40 12.69
N GLU A 141 -0.35 -10.52 12.65
CA GLU A 141 -0.20 -11.66 13.56
C GLU A 141 0.76 -12.71 13.01
N ASP A 142 1.38 -13.47 13.92
CA ASP A 142 2.21 -14.64 13.62
C ASP A 142 3.24 -14.42 12.50
N MET A 143 3.82 -13.21 12.45
CA MET A 143 4.89 -12.91 11.50
C MET A 143 6.15 -13.68 11.88
N LEU A 144 6.75 -14.35 10.91
CA LEU A 144 8.01 -15.06 11.07
C LEU A 144 9.01 -14.65 9.98
N ILE A 145 10.28 -14.58 10.38
CA ILE A 145 11.45 -14.40 9.52
C ILE A 145 12.43 -15.50 9.92
N ASP A 146 12.75 -16.37 8.97
CA ASP A 146 13.54 -17.58 9.22
C ASP A 146 12.99 -18.44 10.38
N GLY A 147 11.66 -18.57 10.44
CA GLY A 147 10.96 -19.32 11.47
C GLY A 147 10.94 -18.68 12.86
N ALA A 148 11.49 -17.48 13.04
CA ALA A 148 11.50 -16.74 14.30
C ALA A 148 10.67 -15.45 14.23
N ALA A 149 10.17 -14.99 15.38
CA ALA A 149 9.48 -13.70 15.45
C ALA A 149 10.43 -12.55 15.05
N PRO A 150 9.97 -11.57 14.25
CA PRO A 150 10.83 -10.51 13.77
C PRO A 150 11.31 -9.61 14.92
N PRO A 151 12.59 -9.21 14.90
CA PRO A 151 13.14 -8.30 15.90
C PRO A 151 12.46 -6.92 15.84
N GLN A 152 12.63 -6.13 16.91
CA GLN A 152 12.10 -4.77 16.95
C GLN A 152 12.95 -3.77 16.15
N ALA A 153 14.27 -3.93 16.17
CA ALA A 153 15.21 -2.94 15.64
C ALA A 153 15.59 -3.17 14.18
N GLU A 154 16.18 -4.33 13.87
CA GLU A 154 16.80 -4.62 12.58
C GLU A 154 16.78 -6.14 12.31
N ILE A 155 16.60 -6.52 11.04
CA ILE A 155 16.73 -7.91 10.59
C ILE A 155 18.11 -8.11 9.96
N VAL A 156 18.78 -9.21 10.32
CA VAL A 156 20.05 -9.59 9.73
C VAL A 156 19.86 -10.87 8.93
N VAL A 157 20.14 -10.83 7.62
CA VAL A 157 19.92 -11.96 6.70
C VAL A 157 21.24 -12.54 6.17
N PRO A 158 21.36 -13.87 6.05
CA PRO A 158 22.49 -14.49 5.37
C PRO A 158 22.50 -14.17 3.86
N GLN A 159 23.68 -14.00 3.30
CA GLN A 159 23.86 -13.92 1.84
C GLN A 159 23.71 -15.32 1.20
N LEU A 160 23.26 -15.36 -0.07
CA LEU A 160 23.15 -16.57 -0.89
C LEU A 160 22.25 -17.67 -0.34
N THR A 161 21.36 -17.31 0.60
CA THR A 161 20.45 -18.23 1.28
C THR A 161 19.03 -17.69 1.19
N ASP A 162 18.07 -18.58 0.97
CA ASP A 162 16.66 -18.20 0.95
C ASP A 162 16.18 -18.04 2.39
N VAL A 163 15.75 -16.83 2.75
CA VAL A 163 15.21 -16.50 4.07
C VAL A 163 13.69 -16.55 3.99
N PRO A 164 13.04 -17.56 4.60
CA PRO A 164 11.60 -17.69 4.52
C PRO A 164 10.91 -16.61 5.37
N LEU A 165 9.86 -16.04 4.80
CA LEU A 165 9.03 -15.00 5.40
C LEU A 165 7.59 -15.50 5.47
N SER A 166 6.92 -15.24 6.58
CA SER A 166 5.48 -15.52 6.66
C SER A 166 4.73 -14.53 7.52
N VAL A 167 3.45 -14.37 7.21
CA VAL A 167 2.47 -13.64 8.01
C VAL A 167 1.15 -14.40 7.96
N LYS A 168 0.40 -14.40 9.06
CA LYS A 168 -0.95 -14.96 9.06
C LYS A 168 -1.90 -14.04 8.30
N ALA A 169 -2.60 -14.61 7.32
CA ALA A 169 -3.58 -13.93 6.50
C ALA A 169 -4.68 -14.93 6.09
N ASP A 170 -5.91 -14.44 5.97
CA ASP A 170 -7.03 -15.24 5.46
C ASP A 170 -6.97 -15.32 3.92
N GLU A 171 -7.71 -16.25 3.31
CA GLU A 171 -7.69 -16.45 1.84
C GLU A 171 -8.10 -15.20 1.04
N ALA A 172 -8.94 -14.34 1.62
CA ALA A 172 -9.41 -13.10 0.98
C ALA A 172 -8.47 -11.90 1.23
N ASP A 173 -7.45 -12.05 2.07
CA ASP A 173 -6.51 -10.99 2.37
C ASP A 173 -5.44 -10.87 1.28
N ILE A 174 -4.98 -9.65 1.02
CA ILE A 174 -3.89 -9.36 0.10
C ILE A 174 -2.64 -9.04 0.92
N VAL A 175 -1.58 -9.83 0.71
CA VAL A 175 -0.28 -9.61 1.33
C VAL A 175 0.69 -9.11 0.27
N ASN A 176 1.54 -8.15 0.61
CA ASN A 176 2.70 -7.80 -0.20
C ASN A 176 3.94 -7.69 0.68
N TRP A 177 4.95 -8.47 0.35
CA TRP A 177 6.31 -8.34 0.84
C TRP A 177 7.11 -7.48 -0.13
N LEU A 178 7.89 -6.55 0.41
CA LEU A 178 8.71 -5.64 -0.39
C LEU A 178 10.10 -5.52 0.23
N THR A 179 11.14 -5.37 -0.60
CA THR A 179 12.53 -5.21 -0.13
C THR A 179 13.27 -4.19 -0.99
N SER A 180 14.28 -3.52 -0.42
CA SER A 180 15.30 -2.75 -1.15
C SER A 180 16.68 -3.42 -1.14
N CYS A 181 16.81 -4.60 -0.53
CA CYS A 181 18.04 -5.37 -0.42
C CYS A 181 17.71 -6.83 -0.74
N GLY A 182 18.14 -7.31 -1.91
CA GLY A 182 17.83 -8.64 -2.43
C GLY A 182 16.62 -8.69 -3.35
N THR A 183 16.26 -9.90 -3.75
CA THR A 183 15.09 -10.24 -4.56
C THR A 183 14.01 -10.89 -3.70
N MET A 184 12.76 -10.46 -3.86
CA MET A 184 11.61 -11.06 -3.19
C MET A 184 10.91 -12.06 -4.12
N HIS A 185 10.69 -13.27 -3.62
CA HIS A 185 9.94 -14.31 -4.32
C HIS A 185 8.60 -14.55 -3.61
N ASP A 186 7.58 -14.92 -4.39
CA ASP A 186 6.21 -15.13 -3.89
C ASP A 186 5.69 -13.92 -3.09
N PHE A 187 6.10 -12.73 -3.53
CA PHE A 187 5.96 -11.47 -2.80
C PHE A 187 4.50 -11.10 -2.53
N ASP A 188 3.55 -11.61 -3.30
CA ASP A 188 2.11 -11.36 -3.18
C ASP A 188 1.36 -12.46 -2.41
N LEU A 189 2.10 -13.40 -1.79
CA LEU A 189 1.55 -14.47 -0.97
C LEU A 189 1.86 -14.26 0.52
N PRO A 190 1.06 -14.85 1.43
CA PRO A 190 1.34 -14.83 2.87
C PRO A 190 2.66 -15.52 3.25
N GLN A 191 3.16 -16.42 2.40
CA GLN A 191 4.46 -17.07 2.51
C GLN A 191 5.33 -16.64 1.33
N ALA A 192 6.51 -16.11 1.64
CA ALA A 192 7.47 -15.58 0.67
C ALA A 192 8.89 -15.99 1.07
N TYR A 193 9.87 -15.68 0.24
CA TYR A 193 11.26 -15.70 0.68
C TYR A 193 12.08 -14.57 0.07
N LEU A 194 13.04 -14.09 0.86
CA LEU A 194 14.04 -13.13 0.47
C LEU A 194 15.33 -13.85 0.11
N ARG A 195 15.94 -13.49 -1.02
CA ARG A 195 17.27 -13.94 -1.39
C ARG A 195 18.16 -12.75 -1.69
N VAL A 196 19.34 -12.70 -1.06
CA VAL A 196 20.34 -11.66 -1.31
C VAL A 196 21.54 -12.28 -2.02
N GLU A 197 21.82 -11.79 -3.23
CA GLU A 197 22.97 -12.17 -4.06
C GLU A 197 24.23 -11.36 -3.69
N LYS A 198 25.36 -11.66 -4.35
CA LYS A 198 26.64 -10.99 -4.08
C LYS A 198 26.64 -9.53 -4.47
N GLU A 199 25.92 -9.22 -5.54
CA GLU A 199 25.88 -7.92 -6.18
C GLU A 199 24.78 -7.01 -5.61
N ASP A 200 23.92 -7.56 -4.76
CA ASP A 200 22.83 -6.80 -4.14
C ASP A 200 23.34 -5.82 -3.07
N PRO A 201 22.57 -4.75 -2.79
CA PRO A 201 22.83 -3.88 -1.65
C PRO A 201 22.99 -4.68 -0.36
N GLN A 202 23.94 -4.26 0.49
CA GLN A 202 24.23 -4.95 1.76
C GLN A 202 23.37 -4.43 2.93
N GLU A 203 22.62 -3.36 2.69
CA GLU A 203 21.71 -2.72 3.63
C GLU A 203 20.46 -2.25 2.85
N GLY A 204 19.33 -2.19 3.53
CA GLY A 204 18.07 -1.72 2.96
C GLY A 204 16.91 -1.79 3.93
N ASP A 205 15.69 -1.91 3.40
CA ASP A 205 14.48 -2.12 4.16
C ASP A 205 13.74 -3.37 3.68
N LEU A 206 13.04 -4.02 4.61
CA LEU A 206 12.02 -5.05 4.36
C LEU A 206 10.69 -4.50 4.84
N ALA A 207 9.65 -4.62 4.03
CA ALA A 207 8.30 -4.25 4.39
C ALA A 207 7.32 -5.39 4.14
N VAL A 208 6.26 -5.44 4.95
CA VAL A 208 5.08 -6.25 4.70
C VAL A 208 3.84 -5.36 4.78
N VAL A 209 2.90 -5.57 3.87
CA VAL A 209 1.59 -4.90 3.87
C VAL A 209 0.49 -5.95 3.79
N LEU A 210 -0.47 -5.89 4.71
CA LEU A 210 -1.67 -6.71 4.73
C LEU A 210 -2.88 -5.81 4.44
N ARG A 211 -3.70 -6.18 3.46
CA ARG A 211 -4.94 -5.49 3.11
C ARG A 211 -6.11 -6.46 3.20
N LYS A 212 -7.15 -6.04 3.90
CA LYS A 212 -8.41 -6.78 4.02
C LYS A 212 -9.43 -6.27 3.02
N ALA A 213 -10.33 -7.16 2.58
CA ALA A 213 -11.43 -6.81 1.69
C ALA A 213 -12.38 -5.74 2.27
N ASP A 214 -12.37 -5.56 3.59
CA ASP A 214 -13.16 -4.55 4.30
C ASP A 214 -12.48 -3.16 4.34
N GLY A 215 -11.37 -2.99 3.63
CA GLY A 215 -10.62 -1.74 3.54
C GLY A 215 -9.59 -1.55 4.66
N GLY A 216 -9.50 -2.46 5.63
CA GLY A 216 -8.47 -2.44 6.66
C GLY A 216 -7.08 -2.67 6.06
N ILE A 217 -6.09 -1.91 6.52
CA ILE A 217 -4.69 -2.06 6.10
C ILE A 217 -3.77 -1.98 7.30
N ALA A 218 -2.78 -2.87 7.36
CA ALA A 218 -1.64 -2.78 8.25
C ALA A 218 -0.34 -2.97 7.47
N TRP A 219 0.74 -2.41 7.98
CA TRP A 219 2.07 -2.64 7.45
C TRP A 219 3.10 -2.59 8.56
N ARG A 220 4.30 -3.09 8.25
CA ARG A 220 5.48 -2.91 9.07
C ARG A 220 6.71 -2.83 8.17
N VAL A 221 7.68 -2.03 8.60
CA VAL A 221 8.96 -1.81 7.92
C VAL A 221 10.09 -2.03 8.91
N TRP A 222 11.12 -2.74 8.47
CA TRP A 222 12.35 -2.96 9.22
C TRP A 222 13.55 -2.57 8.38
N PRO A 223 14.58 -1.96 8.98
CA PRO A 223 15.88 -1.94 8.35
C PRO A 223 16.41 -3.37 8.29
N ILE A 224 17.08 -3.70 7.19
CA ILE A 224 17.71 -4.99 6.97
C ILE A 224 19.17 -4.81 6.60
N ARG A 225 20.01 -5.75 7.03
CA ARG A 225 21.41 -5.84 6.61
C ARG A 225 21.84 -7.27 6.37
N VAL A 226 22.87 -7.43 5.54
CA VAL A 226 23.49 -8.71 5.24
C VAL A 226 24.52 -9.05 6.33
N GLN A 227 24.65 -10.35 6.65
CA GLN A 227 25.65 -10.87 7.59
C GLN A 227 27.09 -10.69 7.11
#